data_AF-A0A7X9IVG2-F1
#
_entry.id   AF-A0A7X9IVG2-F1
#
_cell.length_a   1.000
_cell.length_b   1.000
_cell.length_c   1.000
_cell.angle_alpha   90.00
_cell.angle_beta   90.00
_cell.angle_gamma   90.00
#
_symmetry.space_group_name_H-M   'P 1'
#
loop_
_entity.id
_entity.type
_entity.pdbx_description
1 polymer ?
#
loop_
_entity_poly.entity_id
_entity_poly.type
_entity_poly.pdbx_seq_one_letter_code
_entity_poly.pdbx_strand_id
1 'polypeptide(L)'
;AAAGFAVGPRTLLDEPVAALAAFLHGRTAAPRAAGEPDFTAERLVLVLDVGGGTSDACVARVRPDGAALAVELRALSRFTPVGGDDFDALVARRLAEGFCERAGLDLNALPRGDRLLFEHRMRLTAERVKRDVSRSPEDGSEPVAQVRQLFLHGEHHLVERIDRGRYADWVAPLLADPRGRAAGAAPVVLDAPWDALGKAGVAPADVDLVLVAGGMALVPAVRDAVARLFGRPPRLVPDPLRAVVAGAVLQHAALLGGRADLRPAGASAAESIGVRTAGGGFRRLIGAGTPLPARVVERGAFAVPPGRGRYVRIPVVEGEDPRPDRHRLLATLALRFPGRAAEGARLSLEATLDENKLLELRGFLDRDPSVFVAARLRLDEPAAGAPAAPREDG
;
A
#
# COMPACT_ATOMS: atom_id res chain seq x y z
N ALA A 1 17.18 19.15 0.90
CA ALA A 1 17.57 19.94 -0.27
C ALA A 1 18.94 19.47 -0.71
N ALA A 2 19.08 18.92 -1.92
CA ALA A 2 20.36 18.57 -2.53
C ALA A 2 20.16 18.71 -4.06
N ALA A 3 21.11 19.34 -4.75
CA ALA A 3 21.15 19.64 -6.19
C ALA A 3 20.57 20.97 -6.71
N GLY A 4 20.34 21.99 -5.88
CA GLY A 4 20.17 23.38 -6.38
C GLY A 4 18.92 23.67 -7.25
N PHE A 5 18.08 22.68 -7.53
CA PHE A 5 16.75 22.92 -8.07
C PHE A 5 15.88 23.56 -6.98
N ALA A 6 15.28 24.71 -7.29
CA ALA A 6 14.14 25.20 -6.53
C ALA A 6 13.02 24.17 -6.69
N VAL A 7 12.96 23.21 -5.77
CA VAL A 7 11.89 22.22 -5.76
C VAL A 7 10.62 23.00 -5.43
N GLY A 8 9.72 23.14 -6.41
CA GLY A 8 8.38 23.65 -6.20
C GLY A 8 7.60 22.81 -5.17
N PRO A 9 6.27 23.03 -5.01
CA PRO A 9 5.46 22.18 -4.15
C PRO A 9 5.71 20.70 -4.48
N ARG A 10 6.10 19.91 -3.47
CA ARG A 10 6.52 18.50 -3.62
C ARG A 10 5.31 17.58 -3.59
N THR A 11 4.58 17.45 -4.69
CA THR A 11 3.47 16.50 -4.75
C THR A 11 4.00 15.07 -4.62
N LEU A 12 3.60 14.37 -3.56
CA LEU A 12 3.88 12.95 -3.39
C LEU A 12 2.87 12.16 -4.23
N LEU A 13 3.36 11.17 -4.97
CA LEU A 13 2.54 10.32 -5.84
C LEU A 13 2.66 8.88 -5.34
N ASP A 14 1.53 8.26 -5.02
CA ASP A 14 1.49 6.87 -4.60
C ASP A 14 1.74 5.93 -5.80
N GLU A 15 2.46 4.83 -5.58
CA GLU A 15 2.92 3.90 -6.62
C GLU A 15 1.82 3.40 -7.56
N PRO A 16 0.65 2.92 -7.09
CA PRO A 16 -0.42 2.47 -7.99
C PRO A 16 -1.01 3.61 -8.83
N VAL A 17 -0.98 4.85 -8.34
CA VAL A 17 -1.42 6.04 -9.11
C VAL A 17 -0.38 6.39 -10.18
N ALA A 18 0.91 6.28 -9.86
CA ALA A 18 1.97 6.44 -10.84
C ALA A 18 1.88 5.37 -11.94
N ALA A 19 1.70 4.11 -11.57
CA ALA A 19 1.52 3.02 -12.52
C ALA A 19 0.29 3.25 -13.42
N LEU A 20 -0.81 3.79 -12.89
CA LEU A 20 -1.97 4.21 -13.69
C LEU A 20 -1.60 5.33 -14.68
N ALA A 21 -0.88 6.36 -14.25
CA ALA A 21 -0.45 7.45 -15.12
C ALA A 21 0.45 6.94 -16.28
N ALA A 22 1.36 6.02 -15.99
CA ALA A 22 2.17 5.35 -17.03
C ALA A 22 1.30 4.52 -17.98
N PHE A 23 0.31 3.80 -17.46
CA PHE A 23 -0.63 3.05 -18.28
C PHE A 23 -1.46 3.97 -19.19
N LEU A 24 -1.95 5.09 -18.68
CA LEU A 24 -2.78 6.01 -19.47
C LEU A 24 -1.96 6.85 -20.47
N HIS A 25 -0.63 6.86 -20.36
CA HIS A 25 0.21 7.62 -21.26
C HIS A 25 0.00 7.26 -22.73
N GLY A 26 -0.22 8.29 -23.56
CA GLY A 26 -0.40 8.13 -25.00
C GLY A 26 -1.73 7.48 -25.38
N ARG A 27 -2.65 7.32 -24.41
CA ARG A 27 -4.05 6.96 -24.62
C ARG A 27 -4.90 8.23 -24.65
N THR A 28 -5.98 8.19 -25.41
CA THR A 28 -6.89 9.32 -25.59
C THR A 28 -8.32 8.85 -25.35
N ALA A 29 -9.25 9.81 -25.27
CA ALA A 29 -10.67 9.53 -25.22
C ALA A 29 -11.27 9.08 -26.58
N ALA A 30 -10.43 8.71 -27.57
CA ALA A 30 -10.87 8.25 -28.89
C ALA A 30 -10.83 6.72 -28.98
N PRO A 31 -11.70 6.09 -29.82
CA PRO A 31 -11.66 4.65 -30.06
C PRO A 31 -10.28 4.22 -30.58
N ARG A 32 -9.79 3.07 -30.12
CA ARG A 32 -8.51 2.48 -30.56
C ARG A 32 -8.73 1.08 -31.15
N ALA A 33 -7.65 0.49 -31.66
CA ALA A 33 -7.66 -0.84 -32.26
C ALA A 33 -8.24 -1.90 -31.30
N ALA A 34 -8.79 -2.97 -31.89
CA ALA A 34 -9.36 -4.07 -31.16
C ALA A 34 -8.37 -4.65 -30.13
N GLY A 35 -8.79 -4.74 -28.87
CA GLY A 35 -7.99 -5.30 -27.77
C GLY A 35 -7.41 -4.27 -26.79
N GLU A 36 -7.37 -2.97 -27.13
CA GLU A 36 -7.05 -1.91 -26.19
C GLU A 36 -8.26 -1.53 -25.32
N PRO A 37 -8.07 -1.15 -24.04
CA PRO A 37 -9.15 -0.63 -23.23
C PRO A 37 -9.71 0.67 -23.81
N ASP A 38 -11.02 0.73 -23.90
CA ASP A 38 -11.76 1.87 -24.41
C ASP A 38 -12.09 2.86 -23.28
N PHE A 39 -11.62 4.10 -23.44
CA PHE A 39 -11.84 5.21 -22.52
C PHE A 39 -12.72 6.32 -23.13
N THR A 40 -13.51 6.01 -24.17
CA THR A 40 -14.56 6.92 -24.71
C THR A 40 -15.72 7.12 -23.74
N ALA A 41 -15.85 6.22 -22.76
CA ALA A 41 -16.77 6.32 -21.64
C ALA A 41 -15.99 6.23 -20.31
N GLU A 42 -16.68 6.59 -19.22
CA GLU A 42 -16.15 6.41 -17.87
C GLU A 42 -15.81 4.94 -17.60
N ARG A 43 -14.67 4.71 -16.94
CA ARG A 43 -14.20 3.39 -16.51
C ARG A 43 -13.78 3.44 -15.05
N LEU A 44 -14.19 2.43 -14.29
CA LEU A 44 -13.67 2.16 -12.97
C LEU A 44 -12.45 1.26 -13.08
N VAL A 45 -11.29 1.77 -12.71
CA VAL A 45 -9.99 1.10 -12.85
C VAL A 45 -9.44 0.80 -11.46
N LEU A 46 -9.05 -0.45 -11.24
CA LEU A 46 -8.22 -0.84 -10.10
C LEU A 46 -6.79 -1.06 -10.56
N VAL A 47 -5.83 -0.51 -9.83
CA VAL A 47 -4.41 -0.80 -10.04
C VAL A 47 -3.86 -1.45 -8.78
N LEU A 48 -3.22 -2.61 -8.94
CA LEU A 48 -2.50 -3.31 -7.89
C LEU A 48 -1.00 -3.28 -8.22
N ASP A 49 -0.20 -2.60 -7.41
CA ASP A 49 1.26 -2.63 -7.47
C ASP A 49 1.80 -3.62 -6.44
N VAL A 50 2.53 -4.63 -6.90
CA VAL A 50 3.12 -5.65 -6.03
C VAL A 50 4.64 -5.59 -6.15
N GLY A 51 5.25 -4.95 -5.15
CA GLY A 51 6.68 -4.74 -5.06
C GLY A 51 7.43 -5.88 -4.35
N GLY A 52 8.63 -5.54 -3.87
CA GLY A 52 9.47 -6.47 -3.07
C GLY A 52 8.99 -6.61 -1.62
N GLY A 53 8.60 -5.51 -0.98
CA GLY A 53 8.20 -5.52 0.43
C GLY A 53 6.74 -5.14 0.70
N THR A 54 6.07 -4.49 -0.26
CA THR A 54 4.70 -4.00 -0.08
C THR A 54 3.82 -4.29 -1.29
N SER A 55 2.52 -4.38 -1.02
CA SER A 55 1.46 -4.42 -2.02
C SER A 55 0.53 -3.22 -1.81
N ASP A 56 0.40 -2.39 -2.83
CA ASP A 56 -0.39 -1.16 -2.80
C ASP A 56 -1.47 -1.21 -3.87
N ALA A 57 -2.62 -0.61 -3.60
CA ALA A 57 -3.71 -0.60 -4.56
C ALA A 57 -4.42 0.76 -4.62
N CYS A 58 -4.92 1.11 -5.79
CA CYS A 58 -5.81 2.25 -5.95
C CYS A 58 -7.06 1.87 -6.74
N VAL A 59 -8.16 2.55 -6.44
CA VAL A 59 -9.37 2.57 -7.27
C VAL A 59 -9.52 3.97 -7.82
N ALA A 60 -9.59 4.09 -9.15
CA ALA A 60 -9.73 5.37 -9.83
C ALA A 60 -10.84 5.31 -10.88
N ARG A 61 -11.55 6.40 -11.02
CA ARG A 61 -12.47 6.64 -12.13
C ARG A 61 -11.70 7.37 -13.22
N VAL A 62 -11.67 6.81 -14.41
CA VAL A 62 -11.05 7.41 -15.59
C VAL A 62 -12.15 7.79 -16.56
N ARG A 63 -12.22 9.06 -16.95
CA ARG A 63 -13.26 9.56 -17.87
C ARG A 63 -12.68 10.47 -18.95
N PRO A 64 -13.34 10.56 -20.12
CA PRO A 64 -13.05 11.58 -21.10
C PRO A 64 -13.07 12.99 -20.51
N ASP A 65 -12.13 13.82 -20.93
CA ASP A 65 -12.14 15.27 -20.75
C ASP A 65 -11.64 15.95 -22.03
N GLY A 66 -12.57 16.17 -22.98
CA GLY A 66 -12.23 16.53 -24.35
C GLY A 66 -11.44 15.42 -25.04
N ALA A 67 -10.27 15.74 -25.58
CA ALA A 67 -9.36 14.74 -26.14
C ALA A 67 -8.51 14.01 -25.07
N ALA A 68 -8.47 14.54 -23.85
CA ALA A 68 -7.66 14.05 -22.75
C ALA A 68 -8.45 13.03 -21.90
N LEU A 69 -7.74 12.39 -20.98
CA LEU A 69 -8.34 11.58 -19.92
C LEU A 69 -8.21 12.30 -18.58
N ALA A 70 -9.29 12.36 -17.81
CA ALA A 70 -9.28 12.81 -16.42
C ALA A 70 -9.33 11.62 -15.47
N VAL A 71 -8.48 11.66 -14.45
CA VAL A 71 -8.40 10.62 -13.42
C VAL A 71 -8.90 11.18 -12.09
N GLU A 72 -9.92 10.54 -11.53
CA GLU A 72 -10.45 10.83 -10.19
C GLU A 72 -10.13 9.66 -9.28
N LEU A 73 -9.28 9.88 -8.29
CA LEU A 73 -8.91 8.86 -7.31
C LEU A 73 -10.04 8.66 -6.31
N ARG A 74 -10.50 7.41 -6.14
CA ARG A 74 -11.62 7.04 -5.27
C ARG A 74 -11.14 6.46 -3.94
N ALA A 75 -10.10 5.65 -3.98
CA ALA A 75 -9.50 5.04 -2.79
C ALA A 75 -8.04 4.65 -3.02
N LEU A 76 -7.31 4.54 -1.90
CA LEU A 76 -5.96 4.04 -1.82
C LEU A 76 -5.82 3.03 -0.68
N SER A 77 -5.11 1.95 -0.95
CA SER A 77 -4.54 1.05 0.04
C SER A 77 -3.03 1.12 -0.08
N ARG A 78 -2.34 1.29 1.05
CA ARG A 78 -0.89 1.54 1.07
C ARG A 78 -0.20 0.72 2.13
N PHE A 79 1.04 0.35 1.84
CA PHE A 79 1.97 -0.32 2.74
C PHE A 79 1.43 -1.65 3.29
N THR A 80 0.65 -2.39 2.50
CA THR A 80 0.32 -3.78 2.89
C THR A 80 1.63 -4.55 2.93
N PRO A 81 2.08 -5.07 4.09
CA PRO A 81 3.45 -5.54 4.27
C PRO A 81 3.59 -6.97 3.78
N VAL A 82 3.46 -7.14 2.47
CA VAL A 82 3.59 -8.40 1.74
C VAL A 82 4.08 -8.11 0.33
N GLY A 83 5.09 -8.83 -0.12
CA GLY A 83 5.66 -8.66 -1.45
C GLY A 83 6.58 -9.81 -1.87
N GLY A 84 7.44 -9.54 -2.85
CA GLY A 84 8.38 -10.53 -3.37
C GLY A 84 9.32 -11.16 -2.34
N ASP A 85 9.68 -10.44 -1.28
CA ASP A 85 10.55 -10.94 -0.21
C ASP A 85 9.85 -12.05 0.61
N ASP A 86 8.54 -11.94 0.82
CA ASP A 86 7.73 -12.96 1.49
C ASP A 86 7.60 -14.22 0.64
N PHE A 87 7.45 -14.05 -0.68
CA PHE A 87 7.46 -15.17 -1.62
C PHE A 87 8.80 -15.90 -1.58
N ASP A 88 9.90 -15.15 -1.60
CA ASP A 88 11.25 -15.73 -1.54
C ASP A 88 11.50 -16.43 -0.21
N ALA A 89 11.05 -15.85 0.91
CA ALA A 89 11.15 -16.45 2.23
C ALA A 89 10.35 -17.77 2.33
N LEU A 90 9.13 -17.80 1.80
CA LEU A 90 8.28 -18.99 1.82
C LEU A 90 8.85 -20.10 0.93
N VAL A 91 9.28 -19.76 -0.28
CA VAL A 91 9.89 -20.73 -1.21
C VAL A 91 11.22 -21.24 -0.67
N ALA A 92 12.06 -20.38 -0.08
CA ALA A 92 13.31 -20.76 0.57
C ALA A 92 13.07 -21.76 1.71
N ARG A 93 12.03 -21.53 2.52
CA ARG A 93 11.62 -22.45 3.57
C ARG A 93 11.23 -23.82 3.01
N ARG A 94 10.41 -23.87 1.95
CA ARG A 94 10.00 -25.13 1.31
C ARG A 94 11.19 -25.90 0.74
N LEU A 95 12.13 -25.20 0.10
CA LEU A 95 13.36 -25.79 -0.42
C LEU A 95 14.25 -26.33 0.71
N ALA A 96 14.39 -25.58 1.80
CA ALA A 96 15.15 -25.98 2.97
C ALA A 96 14.55 -27.23 3.64
N GLU A 97 13.24 -27.25 3.88
CA GLU A 97 12.51 -28.40 4.44
C GLU A 97 12.76 -29.66 3.61
N GLY A 98 12.52 -29.60 2.29
CA GLY A 98 12.73 -30.75 1.40
C GLY A 98 14.20 -31.19 1.28
N PHE A 99 15.16 -30.25 1.35
CA PHE A 99 16.58 -30.60 1.37
C PHE A 99 16.96 -31.33 2.65
N CYS A 100 16.58 -30.80 3.82
CA CYS A 100 16.90 -31.36 5.12
C CYS A 100 16.34 -32.77 5.28
N GLU A 101 15.08 -32.99 4.85
CA GLU A 101 14.46 -34.31 4.86
C GLU A 101 15.24 -35.33 4.03
N ARG A 102 15.64 -34.98 2.79
CA ARG A 102 16.40 -35.89 1.91
C ARG A 102 17.82 -36.15 2.37
N ALA A 103 18.46 -35.15 2.97
CA ALA A 103 19.84 -35.24 3.43
C ALA A 103 19.96 -35.79 4.85
N GLY A 104 18.85 -35.96 5.58
CA GLY A 104 18.88 -36.31 7.01
C GLY A 104 19.57 -35.25 7.87
N LEU A 105 19.49 -33.97 7.46
CA LEU A 105 20.18 -32.85 8.11
C LEU A 105 19.26 -32.10 9.07
N ASP A 106 19.73 -31.88 10.30
CA ASP A 106 19.10 -30.95 11.25
C ASP A 106 19.81 -29.59 11.22
N LEU A 107 19.11 -28.56 10.74
CA LEU A 107 19.64 -27.19 10.69
C LEU A 107 19.89 -26.59 12.07
N ASN A 108 19.20 -27.05 13.10
CA ASN A 108 19.37 -26.54 14.47
C ASN A 108 20.62 -27.10 15.14
N ALA A 109 21.13 -28.23 14.65
CA ALA A 109 22.40 -28.80 15.10
C ALA A 109 23.63 -28.10 14.48
N LEU A 110 23.43 -27.27 13.45
CA LEU A 110 24.53 -26.55 12.79
C LEU A 110 25.03 -25.36 13.62
N PRO A 111 26.33 -25.02 13.51
CA PRO A 111 26.84 -23.75 14.01
C PRO A 111 26.01 -22.57 13.47
N ARG A 112 25.76 -21.56 14.30
CA ARG A 112 24.92 -20.40 13.94
C ARG A 112 25.33 -19.74 12.61
N GLY A 113 26.64 -19.62 12.37
CA GLY A 113 27.16 -19.03 11.13
C GLY A 113 26.78 -19.84 9.89
N ASP A 114 26.89 -21.16 9.97
CA ASP A 114 26.58 -22.07 8.86
C ASP A 114 25.08 -22.11 8.57
N ARG A 115 24.26 -22.09 9.63
CA ARG A 115 22.80 -22.00 9.51
C ARG A 115 22.37 -20.72 8.79
N LEU A 116 22.90 -19.57 9.21
CA LEU A 116 22.59 -18.28 8.58
C LEU A 116 23.05 -18.23 7.11
N LEU A 117 24.22 -18.79 6.81
CA LEU A 117 24.72 -18.86 5.44
C LEU A 117 23.85 -19.76 4.56
N PHE A 118 23.38 -20.89 5.09
CA PHE A 118 22.44 -21.77 4.41
C PHE A 118 21.11 -21.08 4.12
N GLU A 119 20.49 -20.47 5.13
CA GLU A 119 19.23 -19.73 4.98
C GLU A 119 19.35 -18.61 3.94
N HIS A 120 20.44 -17.85 3.97
CA HIS A 120 20.72 -16.80 2.99
C HIS A 120 20.85 -17.36 1.56
N ARG A 121 21.59 -18.46 1.39
CA ARG A 121 21.71 -19.14 0.09
C ARG A 121 20.34 -19.62 -0.40
N MET A 122 19.51 -20.19 0.47
CA MET A 122 18.17 -20.64 0.08
C MET A 122 17.28 -19.49 -0.38
N ARG A 123 17.37 -18.30 0.25
CA ARG A 123 16.67 -17.10 -0.21
C ARG A 123 17.11 -16.64 -1.59
N LEU A 124 18.42 -16.58 -1.87
CA LEU A 124 18.91 -16.24 -3.22
C LEU A 124 18.46 -17.25 -4.28
N THR A 125 18.45 -18.54 -3.94
CA THR A 125 17.92 -19.57 -4.82
C THR A 125 16.42 -19.44 -5.03
N ALA A 126 15.65 -19.10 -3.99
CA ALA A 126 14.22 -18.88 -4.10
C ALA A 126 13.88 -17.71 -5.04
N GLU A 127 14.60 -16.59 -4.93
CA GLU A 127 14.42 -15.46 -5.85
C GLU A 127 14.70 -15.87 -7.30
N ARG A 128 15.77 -16.65 -7.52
CA ARG A 128 16.10 -17.18 -8.84
C ARG A 128 15.00 -18.11 -9.36
N VAL A 129 14.51 -19.04 -8.53
CA VAL A 129 13.39 -19.94 -8.88
C VAL A 129 12.18 -19.13 -9.31
N LYS A 130 11.76 -18.15 -8.49
CA LYS A 130 10.66 -17.22 -8.79
C LYS A 130 10.83 -16.54 -10.16
N ARG A 131 12.03 -16.02 -10.45
CA ARG A 131 12.31 -15.32 -11.71
C ARG A 131 12.28 -16.27 -12.91
N ASP A 132 12.83 -17.47 -12.77
CA ASP A 132 12.89 -18.47 -13.84
C ASP A 132 11.49 -19.00 -14.19
N VAL A 133 10.66 -19.33 -13.18
CA VAL A 133 9.27 -19.79 -13.42
C VAL A 133 8.38 -18.68 -14.02
N SER A 134 8.65 -17.42 -13.69
CA SER A 134 7.92 -16.26 -14.22
C SER A 134 8.25 -15.99 -15.69
N ARG A 135 9.50 -16.26 -16.13
CA ARG A 135 9.96 -16.03 -17.50
C ARG A 135 9.60 -17.13 -18.49
N SER A 136 9.11 -18.26 -17.99
CA SER A 136 8.87 -19.40 -18.85
C SER A 136 7.71 -19.14 -19.84
N PRO A 137 7.58 -19.92 -20.92
CA PRO A 137 6.53 -19.66 -21.91
C PRO A 137 5.11 -19.89 -21.33
N GLU A 138 4.12 -19.12 -21.78
CA GLU A 138 2.71 -19.29 -21.36
C GLU A 138 2.02 -20.49 -22.04
N ASP A 139 2.63 -21.05 -23.10
CA ASP A 139 2.13 -22.18 -23.89
C ASP A 139 2.18 -23.56 -23.19
N GLY A 140 2.68 -23.60 -21.95
CA GLY A 140 2.73 -24.83 -21.15
C GLY A 140 3.94 -25.71 -21.40
N SER A 141 4.92 -25.29 -22.22
CA SER A 141 6.25 -25.92 -22.19
C SER A 141 6.82 -25.81 -20.78
N GLU A 142 7.13 -26.95 -20.13
CA GLU A 142 7.41 -27.01 -18.69
C GLU A 142 8.45 -25.95 -18.26
N PRO A 143 8.00 -24.89 -17.55
CA PRO A 143 8.87 -23.98 -16.83
C PRO A 143 9.67 -24.81 -15.84
N VAL A 144 10.99 -24.81 -15.88
CA VAL A 144 11.76 -25.48 -14.83
C VAL A 144 12.86 -24.60 -14.34
N ALA A 145 12.71 -24.15 -13.08
CA ALA A 145 13.84 -23.69 -12.32
C ALA A 145 14.67 -24.91 -11.90
N GLN A 146 15.94 -24.93 -12.28
CA GLN A 146 16.90 -25.90 -11.78
C GLN A 146 17.57 -25.34 -10.53
N VAL A 147 17.27 -25.91 -9.39
CA VAL A 147 17.99 -25.62 -8.16
C VAL A 147 19.25 -26.46 -8.13
N ARG A 148 20.42 -25.83 -7.96
CA ARG A 148 21.70 -26.48 -7.70
C ARG A 148 22.39 -25.75 -6.55
N GLN A 149 22.43 -26.35 -5.36
CA GLN A 149 23.21 -25.84 -4.23
C GLN A 149 24.24 -26.84 -3.74
N LEU A 150 25.47 -26.37 -3.57
CA LEU A 150 26.56 -27.08 -2.91
C LEU A 150 26.55 -26.71 -1.42
N PHE A 151 26.35 -27.71 -0.57
CA PHE A 151 26.42 -27.51 0.86
C PHE A 151 27.88 -27.55 1.33
N LEU A 152 28.24 -26.71 2.30
CA LEU A 152 29.62 -26.57 2.78
C LEU A 152 30.06 -27.72 3.69
N HIS A 153 29.12 -28.49 4.25
CA HIS A 153 29.39 -29.60 5.16
C HIS A 153 28.82 -30.91 4.61
N GLY A 154 29.66 -31.70 3.93
CA GLY A 154 29.33 -33.02 3.39
C GLY A 154 29.10 -33.05 1.87
N GLU A 155 28.88 -34.25 1.33
CA GLU A 155 28.66 -34.53 -0.11
C GLU A 155 27.24 -34.18 -0.59
N HIS A 156 26.46 -33.43 0.20
CA HIS A 156 25.05 -33.19 -0.08
C HIS A 156 24.87 -32.04 -1.08
N HIS A 157 24.14 -32.33 -2.16
CA HIS A 157 23.78 -31.35 -3.18
C HIS A 157 22.26 -31.29 -3.32
N LEU A 158 21.71 -30.08 -3.36
CA LEU A 158 20.30 -29.89 -3.71
C LEU A 158 20.20 -29.78 -5.23
N VAL A 159 19.67 -30.82 -5.87
CA VAL A 159 19.31 -30.80 -7.30
C VAL A 159 17.82 -31.06 -7.44
N GLU A 160 17.05 -30.03 -7.79
CA GLU A 160 15.59 -30.13 -7.85
C GLU A 160 15.03 -29.30 -9.02
N ARG A 161 13.98 -29.82 -9.65
CA ARG A 161 13.20 -29.14 -10.69
C ARG A 161 11.94 -28.58 -10.06
N ILE A 162 11.72 -27.27 -10.19
CA ILE A 162 10.51 -26.60 -9.74
C ILE A 162 9.77 -26.05 -10.95
N ASP A 163 8.57 -26.58 -11.19
CA ASP A 163 7.65 -26.08 -12.21
C ASP A 163 6.70 -25.00 -11.66
N ARG A 164 5.88 -24.45 -12.56
CA ARG A 164 4.90 -23.42 -12.21
C ARG A 164 3.82 -23.89 -11.26
N GLY A 165 3.31 -25.12 -11.44
CA GLY A 165 2.26 -25.67 -10.59
C GLY A 165 2.75 -25.80 -9.16
N ARG A 166 3.93 -26.40 -8.99
CA ARG A 166 4.59 -26.54 -7.70
C ARG A 166 4.92 -25.20 -7.05
N TYR A 167 5.43 -24.23 -7.83
CA TYR A 167 5.66 -22.89 -7.33
C TYR A 167 4.35 -22.24 -6.86
N ALA A 168 3.28 -22.34 -7.65
CA ALA A 168 1.97 -21.79 -7.32
C ALA A 168 1.40 -22.41 -6.03
N ASP A 169 1.54 -23.72 -5.85
CA ASP A 169 1.12 -24.42 -4.62
C ASP A 169 1.88 -23.92 -3.39
N TRP A 170 3.19 -23.69 -3.54
CA TRP A 170 4.01 -23.19 -2.45
C TRP A 170 3.63 -21.78 -2.00
N VAL A 171 3.30 -20.90 -2.95
CA VAL A 171 2.99 -19.49 -2.67
C VAL A 171 1.49 -19.22 -2.48
N ALA A 172 0.63 -20.21 -2.67
CA ALA A 172 -0.82 -20.10 -2.48
C ALA A 172 -1.24 -19.45 -1.14
N PRO A 173 -0.56 -19.69 0.00
CA PRO A 173 -0.91 -19.00 1.26
C PRO A 173 -0.80 -17.47 1.20
N LEU A 174 0.11 -16.91 0.39
CA LEU A 174 0.30 -15.47 0.20
C LEU A 174 -0.71 -14.85 -0.80
N LEU A 175 -1.51 -15.70 -1.44
CA LEU A 175 -2.48 -15.38 -2.49
C LEU A 175 -3.91 -15.79 -2.12
N ALA A 176 -4.13 -16.12 -0.84
CA ALA A 176 -5.42 -16.56 -0.34
C ALA A 176 -6.48 -15.45 -0.45
N ASP A 177 -7.75 -15.85 -0.61
CA ASP A 177 -8.88 -14.93 -0.60
C ASP A 177 -9.02 -14.25 0.77
N PRO A 178 -9.05 -12.91 0.85
CA PRO A 178 -9.08 -12.18 2.12
C PRO A 178 -10.40 -12.37 2.90
N ARG A 179 -11.51 -12.69 2.23
CA ARG A 179 -12.86 -12.75 2.85
C ARG A 179 -13.04 -13.87 3.86
N GLY A 180 -12.28 -14.96 3.73
CA GLY A 180 -12.37 -16.14 4.58
C GLY A 180 -11.34 -16.18 5.71
N ARG A 181 -10.54 -15.13 5.88
CA ARG A 181 -9.39 -15.16 6.78
C ARG A 181 -9.74 -14.67 8.17
N ALA A 182 -9.12 -15.29 9.18
CA ALA A 182 -9.28 -14.88 10.56
C ALA A 182 -8.76 -13.45 10.77
N ALA A 183 -9.43 -12.70 11.65
CA ALA A 183 -8.98 -11.36 12.01
C ALA A 183 -7.56 -11.41 12.61
N GLY A 184 -6.64 -10.62 12.07
CA GLY A 184 -5.23 -10.58 12.50
C GLY A 184 -4.34 -11.64 11.86
N ALA A 185 -4.82 -12.36 10.84
CA ALA A 185 -3.95 -13.22 10.04
C ALA A 185 -2.88 -12.41 9.29
N ALA A 186 -1.72 -13.02 9.01
CA ALA A 186 -0.62 -12.36 8.31
C ALA A 186 -1.08 -11.81 6.94
N PRO A 187 -0.67 -10.61 6.52
CA PRO A 187 -1.16 -10.02 5.27
C PRO A 187 -0.87 -10.88 4.03
N VAL A 188 -1.77 -10.81 3.05
CA VAL A 188 -1.68 -11.45 1.73
C VAL A 188 -1.83 -10.40 0.63
N VAL A 189 -1.34 -10.70 -0.57
CA VAL A 189 -1.31 -9.73 -1.69
C VAL A 189 -2.71 -9.18 -2.01
N LEU A 190 -3.75 -10.00 -1.86
CA LEU A 190 -5.13 -9.62 -2.15
C LEU A 190 -5.79 -8.76 -1.04
N ASP A 191 -5.13 -8.53 0.09
CA ASP A 191 -5.63 -7.60 1.12
C ASP A 191 -5.65 -6.15 0.60
N ALA A 192 -4.61 -5.73 -0.14
CA ALA A 192 -4.52 -4.39 -0.70
C ALA A 192 -5.68 -4.02 -1.65
N PRO A 193 -6.00 -4.80 -2.70
CA PRO A 193 -7.13 -4.48 -3.56
C PRO A 193 -8.47 -4.60 -2.81
N TRP A 194 -8.59 -5.51 -1.84
CA TRP A 194 -9.82 -5.67 -1.05
C TRP A 194 -10.08 -4.46 -0.15
N ASP A 195 -9.05 -3.95 0.52
CA ASP A 195 -9.09 -2.73 1.32
C ASP A 195 -9.44 -1.50 0.45
N ALA A 196 -8.79 -1.34 -0.70
CA ALA A 196 -9.09 -0.22 -1.62
C ALA A 196 -10.56 -0.26 -2.12
N LEU A 197 -11.09 -1.44 -2.44
CA LEU A 197 -12.50 -1.63 -2.82
C LEU A 197 -13.45 -1.27 -1.66
N GLY A 198 -13.14 -1.72 -0.45
CA GLY A 198 -13.91 -1.41 0.76
C GLY A 198 -14.00 0.09 1.01
N LYS A 199 -12.87 0.80 0.92
CA LYS A 199 -12.80 2.26 1.04
C LYS A 199 -13.57 2.98 -0.08
N ALA A 200 -13.53 2.46 -1.30
CA ALA A 200 -14.25 3.03 -2.43
C ALA A 200 -15.77 2.76 -2.39
N GLY A 201 -16.21 1.77 -1.61
CA GLY A 201 -17.60 1.29 -1.60
C GLY A 201 -17.98 0.58 -2.91
N VAL A 202 -17.04 -0.18 -3.49
CA VAL A 202 -17.15 -0.79 -4.83
C VAL A 202 -17.01 -2.30 -4.70
N ALA A 203 -17.84 -3.07 -5.41
CA ALA A 203 -17.66 -4.52 -5.48
C ALA A 203 -16.63 -4.90 -6.57
N PRO A 204 -15.90 -6.03 -6.43
CA PRO A 204 -14.96 -6.47 -7.47
C PRO A 204 -15.58 -6.59 -8.87
N ALA A 205 -16.88 -6.92 -8.95
CA ALA A 205 -17.61 -7.06 -10.21
C ALA A 205 -17.81 -5.71 -10.95
N ASP A 206 -17.84 -4.60 -10.21
CA ASP A 206 -18.08 -3.26 -10.75
C ASP A 206 -16.83 -2.63 -11.36
N VAL A 207 -15.64 -3.18 -11.10
CA VAL A 207 -14.37 -2.67 -11.65
C VAL A 207 -14.25 -3.08 -13.12
N ASP A 208 -14.25 -2.12 -14.04
CA ASP A 208 -14.14 -2.37 -15.48
C ASP A 208 -12.78 -2.94 -15.89
N LEU A 209 -11.70 -2.40 -15.32
CA LEU A 209 -10.33 -2.69 -15.72
C LEU A 209 -9.46 -2.94 -14.50
N VAL A 210 -8.78 -4.09 -14.46
CA VAL A 210 -7.81 -4.42 -13.42
C VAL A 210 -6.42 -4.37 -14.02
N LEU A 211 -5.56 -3.52 -13.46
CA LEU A 211 -4.17 -3.37 -13.83
C LEU A 211 -3.29 -3.96 -12.73
N VAL A 212 -2.21 -4.62 -13.12
CA VAL A 212 -1.17 -5.11 -12.21
C VAL A 212 0.19 -4.52 -12.59
N ALA A 213 0.91 -4.05 -11.59
CA ALA A 213 2.21 -3.39 -11.68
C ALA A 213 3.19 -3.98 -10.65
N GLY A 214 4.46 -3.56 -10.75
CA GLY A 214 5.52 -4.07 -9.89
C GLY A 214 6.11 -5.38 -10.39
N GLY A 215 7.26 -5.74 -9.83
CA GLY A 215 8.00 -6.93 -10.28
C GLY A 215 7.23 -8.24 -10.08
N MET A 216 6.39 -8.30 -9.05
CA MET A 216 5.59 -9.49 -8.75
C MET A 216 4.38 -9.65 -9.67
N ALA A 217 4.00 -8.62 -10.43
CA ALA A 217 2.97 -8.76 -11.48
C ALA A 217 3.39 -9.75 -12.59
N LEU A 218 4.70 -9.99 -12.75
CA LEU A 218 5.24 -10.98 -13.70
C LEU A 218 5.02 -12.42 -13.25
N VAL A 219 4.70 -12.65 -11.97
CA VAL A 219 4.45 -13.99 -11.43
C VAL A 219 3.05 -14.45 -11.86
N PRO A 220 2.90 -15.55 -12.63
CA PRO A 220 1.60 -16.02 -13.10
C PRO A 220 0.60 -16.28 -11.98
N ALA A 221 1.03 -16.90 -10.88
CA ALA A 221 0.17 -17.18 -9.74
C ALA A 221 -0.47 -15.91 -9.14
N VAL A 222 0.23 -14.77 -9.13
CA VAL A 222 -0.31 -13.47 -8.71
C VAL A 222 -1.43 -13.04 -9.66
N ARG A 223 -1.17 -13.09 -10.97
CA ARG A 223 -2.17 -12.73 -12.00
C ARG A 223 -3.40 -13.63 -11.93
N ASP A 224 -3.21 -14.92 -11.69
CA ASP A 224 -4.32 -15.88 -11.55
C ASP A 224 -5.15 -15.61 -10.28
N ALA A 225 -4.50 -15.25 -9.17
CA ALA A 225 -5.18 -14.89 -7.94
C ALA A 225 -6.03 -13.62 -8.11
N VAL A 226 -5.47 -12.61 -8.78
CA VAL A 226 -6.21 -11.40 -9.15
C VAL A 226 -7.36 -11.73 -10.09
N ALA A 227 -7.14 -12.59 -11.10
CA ALA A 227 -8.19 -12.99 -12.02
C ALA A 227 -9.36 -13.69 -11.32
N ARG A 228 -9.07 -14.54 -10.33
CA ARG A 228 -10.10 -15.19 -9.49
C ARG A 228 -10.89 -14.18 -8.66
N LEU A 229 -10.22 -13.18 -8.07
CA LEU A 229 -10.88 -12.17 -7.23
C LEU A 229 -11.86 -11.29 -8.04
N PHE A 230 -11.46 -10.86 -9.23
CA PHE A 230 -12.25 -9.93 -10.07
C PHE A 230 -13.11 -10.61 -11.13
N GLY A 231 -12.98 -11.93 -11.30
CA GLY A 231 -13.67 -12.70 -12.34
C GLY A 231 -13.26 -12.31 -13.77
N ARG A 232 -12.11 -11.65 -13.93
CA ARG A 232 -11.59 -11.18 -15.22
C ARG A 232 -10.06 -11.14 -15.22
N PRO A 233 -9.39 -11.40 -16.35
CA PRO A 233 -7.94 -11.37 -16.41
C PRO A 233 -7.40 -9.95 -16.15
N PRO A 234 -6.40 -9.78 -15.26
CA PRO A 234 -5.75 -8.50 -15.10
C PRO A 234 -4.87 -8.18 -16.32
N ARG A 235 -4.65 -6.89 -16.57
CA ARG A 235 -3.71 -6.43 -17.58
C ARG A 235 -2.42 -5.96 -16.92
N LEU A 236 -1.29 -6.35 -17.50
CA LEU A 236 0.00 -5.79 -17.10
C LEU A 236 0.08 -4.34 -17.56
N VAL A 237 0.56 -3.46 -16.68
CA VAL A 237 0.99 -2.14 -17.10
C VAL A 237 2.22 -2.26 -18.03
N PRO A 238 2.38 -1.38 -19.04
CA PRO A 238 3.58 -1.38 -19.88
C PRO A 238 4.84 -1.25 -19.03
N ASP A 239 5.79 -2.17 -19.23
CA ASP A 239 7.03 -2.27 -18.43
C ASP A 239 6.78 -2.16 -16.91
N PRO A 240 6.20 -3.19 -16.27
CA PRO A 240 5.76 -3.12 -14.88
C PRO A 240 6.89 -2.85 -13.88
N LEU A 241 8.15 -3.05 -14.27
CA LEU A 241 9.34 -2.74 -13.47
C LEU A 241 9.69 -1.25 -13.48
N ARG A 242 9.26 -0.49 -14.50
CA ARG A 242 9.57 0.94 -14.67
C ARG A 242 8.34 1.84 -14.63
N ALA A 243 7.13 1.26 -14.62
CA ALA A 243 5.87 1.99 -14.70
C ALA A 243 5.73 3.07 -13.62
N VAL A 244 6.12 2.80 -12.37
CA VAL A 244 6.05 3.78 -11.28
C VAL A 244 6.91 5.01 -11.57
N VAL A 245 8.18 4.81 -11.97
CA VAL A 245 9.09 5.92 -12.29
C VAL A 245 8.62 6.69 -13.52
N ALA A 246 8.19 5.97 -14.58
CA ALA A 246 7.64 6.60 -15.77
C ALA A 246 6.40 7.45 -15.44
N GLY A 247 5.48 6.91 -14.64
CA GLY A 247 4.28 7.58 -14.18
C GLY A 247 4.57 8.83 -13.36
N ALA A 248 5.53 8.76 -12.44
CA ALA A 248 5.96 9.91 -11.64
C ALA A 248 6.52 11.05 -12.51
N VAL A 249 7.35 10.72 -13.52
CA VAL A 249 7.87 11.70 -14.48
C VAL A 249 6.72 12.34 -15.27
N LEU A 250 5.76 11.53 -15.73
CA LEU A 250 4.61 12.01 -16.49
C LEU A 250 3.70 12.93 -15.66
N GLN A 251 3.42 12.55 -14.41
CA GLN A 251 2.68 13.36 -13.45
C GLN A 251 3.37 14.71 -13.25
N HIS A 252 4.68 14.70 -13.03
CA HIS A 252 5.46 15.92 -12.81
C HIS A 252 5.45 16.82 -14.05
N ALA A 253 5.62 16.26 -15.25
CA ALA A 253 5.56 17.02 -16.50
C ALA A 253 4.19 17.66 -16.73
N ALA A 254 3.10 16.97 -16.36
CA ALA A 254 1.75 17.51 -16.44
C ALA A 254 1.52 18.68 -15.47
N LEU A 255 2.04 18.57 -14.24
CA LEU A 255 1.97 19.66 -13.24
C LEU A 255 2.73 20.93 -13.67
N LEU A 256 3.78 20.79 -14.50
CA LEU A 256 4.51 21.91 -15.08
C LEU A 256 3.81 22.51 -16.33
N GLY A 257 2.60 22.07 -16.66
CA GLY A 257 1.82 22.55 -17.82
C GLY A 257 2.29 21.98 -19.16
N GLY A 258 3.16 20.96 -19.16
CA GLY A 258 3.77 20.43 -20.37
C GLY A 258 2.91 19.44 -21.17
N ARG A 259 1.70 19.11 -20.73
CA ARG A 259 0.93 17.97 -21.29
C ARG A 259 -0.58 18.23 -21.35
N ALA A 260 -1.18 17.89 -22.50
CA ALA A 260 -2.62 18.03 -22.76
C ALA A 260 -3.37 16.68 -22.85
N ASP A 261 -2.66 15.53 -22.84
CA ASP A 261 -3.24 14.20 -23.06
C ASP A 261 -3.81 13.54 -21.78
N LEU A 262 -3.29 13.91 -20.61
CA LEU A 262 -3.71 13.37 -19.32
C LEU A 262 -3.89 14.50 -18.32
N ARG A 263 -5.08 14.62 -17.73
CA ARG A 263 -5.27 15.37 -16.50
C ARG A 263 -4.97 14.46 -15.32
N PRO A 264 -3.84 14.69 -14.62
CA PRO A 264 -3.39 13.79 -13.58
C PRO A 264 -4.41 13.69 -12.45
N ALA A 265 -4.39 12.55 -11.74
CA ALA A 265 -5.16 12.39 -10.52
C ALA A 265 -4.71 13.44 -9.50
N GLY A 266 -5.67 14.12 -8.87
CA GLY A 266 -5.42 14.87 -7.66
C GLY A 266 -5.05 13.95 -6.50
N ALA A 267 -4.44 14.50 -5.45
CA ALA A 267 -4.17 13.75 -4.24
C ALA A 267 -5.47 13.44 -3.48
N SER A 268 -5.52 12.32 -2.77
CA SER A 268 -6.63 11.97 -1.86
C SER A 268 -6.12 11.44 -0.53
N ALA A 269 -6.92 11.58 0.53
CA ALA A 269 -6.64 10.93 1.81
C ALA A 269 -6.68 9.40 1.65
N ALA A 270 -5.61 8.69 2.04
CA ALA A 270 -5.57 7.23 1.93
C ALA A 270 -6.34 6.50 3.03
N GLU A 271 -6.34 7.09 4.24
CA GLU A 271 -7.05 6.61 5.42
C GLU A 271 -7.95 7.71 5.98
N SER A 272 -9.01 7.34 6.67
CA SER A 272 -9.74 8.28 7.51
C SER A 272 -8.87 8.72 8.67
N ILE A 273 -8.71 10.03 8.82
CA ILE A 273 -7.99 10.66 9.91
C ILE A 273 -9.01 11.21 10.90
N GLY A 274 -8.78 10.95 12.18
CA GLY A 274 -9.62 11.48 13.22
C GLY A 274 -8.90 11.59 14.55
N VAL A 275 -9.69 11.80 15.60
CA VAL A 275 -9.20 11.92 16.96
C VAL A 275 -9.85 10.88 17.85
N ARG A 276 -9.06 10.30 18.76
CA ARG A 276 -9.57 9.39 19.77
C ARG A 276 -10.14 10.19 20.93
N THR A 277 -11.39 9.91 21.30
CA THR A 277 -12.07 10.58 22.41
C THR A 277 -11.75 9.89 23.74
N ALA A 278 -11.96 10.59 24.86
CA ALA A 278 -11.67 10.06 26.19
C ALA A 278 -12.47 8.79 26.53
N GLY A 279 -13.64 8.59 25.92
CA GLY A 279 -14.46 7.39 26.07
C GLY A 279 -14.04 6.21 25.18
N GLY A 280 -12.87 6.28 24.54
CA GLY A 280 -12.39 5.22 23.63
C GLY A 280 -13.05 5.25 22.25
N GLY A 281 -13.84 6.28 21.93
CA GLY A 281 -14.46 6.45 20.61
C GLY A 281 -13.52 7.07 19.58
N PHE A 282 -13.92 7.00 18.31
CA PHE A 282 -13.26 7.67 17.19
C PHE A 282 -14.17 8.76 16.62
N ARG A 283 -13.66 9.99 16.53
CA ARG A 283 -14.30 11.06 15.75
C ARG A 283 -13.50 11.28 14.47
N ARG A 284 -14.03 10.81 13.35
CA ARG A 284 -13.51 11.08 12.01
C ARG A 284 -13.53 12.59 11.72
N LEU A 285 -12.42 13.12 11.22
CA LEU A 285 -12.30 14.51 10.76
C LEU A 285 -12.23 14.56 9.23
N ILE A 286 -11.33 13.78 8.63
CA ILE A 286 -11.17 13.68 7.18
C ILE A 286 -11.36 12.22 6.81
N GLY A 287 -12.23 11.90 5.85
CA GLY A 287 -12.48 10.52 5.43
C GLY A 287 -11.48 10.03 4.38
N ALA A 288 -11.23 8.73 4.32
CA ALA A 288 -10.53 8.11 3.19
C ALA A 288 -11.22 8.48 1.86
N GLY A 289 -10.42 8.67 0.81
CA GLY A 289 -10.88 9.10 -0.51
C GLY A 289 -11.19 10.60 -0.62
N THR A 290 -11.12 11.38 0.47
CA THR A 290 -11.35 12.84 0.39
C THR A 290 -10.31 13.49 -0.53
N PRO A 291 -10.71 14.22 -1.58
CA PRO A 291 -9.78 14.98 -2.43
C PRO A 291 -9.01 16.03 -1.65
N LEU A 292 -7.72 16.17 -1.95
CA LEU A 292 -6.82 17.11 -1.29
C LEU A 292 -6.48 18.29 -2.21
N PRO A 293 -6.28 19.51 -1.65
CA PRO A 293 -6.29 19.82 -0.22
C PRO A 293 -7.71 19.81 0.39
N ALA A 294 -7.81 19.40 1.65
CA ALA A 294 -9.07 19.32 2.39
C ALA A 294 -9.01 20.16 3.68
N ARG A 295 -10.15 20.76 4.05
CA ARG A 295 -10.33 21.48 5.32
C ARG A 295 -11.67 21.08 5.94
N VAL A 296 -11.62 20.63 7.19
CA VAL A 296 -12.81 20.26 7.97
C VAL A 296 -12.78 20.98 9.30
N VAL A 297 -13.93 21.51 9.73
CA VAL A 297 -14.10 22.17 11.03
C VAL A 297 -15.22 21.47 11.79
N GLU A 298 -14.85 20.73 12.83
CA GLU A 298 -15.77 20.08 13.76
C GLU A 298 -16.08 21.04 14.91
N ARG A 299 -17.26 21.68 14.86
CA ARG A 299 -17.67 22.70 15.84
C ARG A 299 -18.36 22.09 17.05
N GLY A 300 -17.90 22.45 18.24
CA GLY A 300 -18.54 22.11 19.51
C GLY A 300 -18.64 20.61 19.82
N ALA A 301 -17.89 19.77 19.10
CA ALA A 301 -17.92 18.31 19.22
C ALA A 301 -17.09 17.77 20.38
N PHE A 302 -16.28 18.62 21.03
CA PHE A 302 -15.35 18.25 22.09
C PHE A 302 -15.50 19.16 23.31
N ALA A 303 -14.97 18.72 24.45
CA ALA A 303 -14.94 19.49 25.69
C ALA A 303 -13.57 19.41 26.36
N VAL A 304 -13.17 20.48 27.04
CA VAL A 304 -11.92 20.52 27.81
C VAL A 304 -12.02 19.55 29.00
N PRO A 305 -11.08 18.59 29.15
CA PRO A 305 -11.12 17.58 30.20
C PRO A 305 -10.77 18.16 31.58
N PRO A 306 -11.13 17.45 32.67
CA PRO A 306 -10.81 17.87 34.03
C PRO A 306 -9.31 18.02 34.30
N GLY A 307 -8.94 19.01 35.13
CA GLY A 307 -7.58 19.18 35.65
C GLY A 307 -6.50 19.66 34.66
N ARG A 308 -6.82 19.92 33.37
CA ARG A 308 -5.84 20.33 32.35
C ARG A 308 -6.20 21.62 31.61
N GLY A 309 -6.51 22.68 32.34
CA GLY A 309 -6.95 23.95 31.75
C GLY A 309 -5.91 24.69 30.89
N ARG A 310 -4.62 24.32 30.89
CA ARG A 310 -3.60 24.99 30.05
C ARG A 310 -3.27 24.28 28.74
N TYR A 311 -3.55 22.97 28.62
CA TYR A 311 -3.38 22.25 27.37
C TYR A 311 -4.23 20.98 27.32
N VAL A 312 -4.70 20.62 26.13
CA VAL A 312 -5.41 19.37 25.83
C VAL A 312 -4.53 18.48 24.97
N ARG A 313 -4.44 17.20 25.32
CA ARG A 313 -3.79 16.18 24.48
C ARG A 313 -4.82 15.57 23.55
N ILE A 314 -4.50 15.54 22.27
CA ILE A 314 -5.35 15.04 21.20
C ILE A 314 -4.59 13.89 20.52
N PRO A 315 -4.96 12.63 20.81
CA PRO A 315 -4.47 11.50 20.05
C PRO A 315 -5.12 11.55 18.66
N VAL A 316 -4.31 11.82 17.65
CA VAL A 316 -4.70 11.76 16.23
C VAL A 316 -4.42 10.35 15.74
N VAL A 317 -5.42 9.73 15.16
CA VAL A 317 -5.37 8.33 14.71
C VAL A 317 -5.84 8.24 13.25
N GLU A 318 -5.40 7.19 12.56
CA GLU A 318 -5.88 6.81 11.23
C GLU A 318 -6.41 5.37 11.20
N GLY A 319 -7.44 5.14 10.38
CA GLY A 319 -7.92 3.80 10.06
C GLY A 319 -9.42 3.71 9.79
N GLU A 320 -9.83 2.54 9.30
CA GLU A 320 -11.22 2.22 8.91
C GLU A 320 -11.88 1.13 9.76
N ASP A 321 -11.15 0.44 10.67
CA ASP A 321 -11.76 -0.62 11.50
C ASP A 321 -12.92 -0.01 12.34
N PRO A 322 -14.08 -0.67 12.43
CA PRO A 322 -15.18 -0.21 13.28
C PRO A 322 -14.80 -0.03 14.76
N ARG A 323 -13.73 -0.69 15.21
CA ARG A 323 -13.18 -0.59 16.57
C ARG A 323 -12.04 0.44 16.63
N PRO A 324 -12.23 1.56 17.35
CA PRO A 324 -11.23 2.62 17.45
C PRO A 324 -9.87 2.22 18.04
N ASP A 325 -9.82 1.18 18.87
CA ASP A 325 -8.58 0.67 19.47
C ASP A 325 -7.65 0.00 18.45
N ARG A 326 -8.17 -0.34 17.26
CA ARG A 326 -7.40 -0.89 16.15
C ARG A 326 -6.89 0.18 15.18
N HIS A 327 -7.24 1.44 15.39
CA HIS A 327 -6.72 2.54 14.59
C HIS A 327 -5.26 2.81 14.95
N ARG A 328 -4.46 3.13 13.93
CA ARG A 328 -3.06 3.46 14.11
C ARG A 328 -2.94 4.84 14.73
N LEU A 329 -2.25 4.95 15.85
CA LEU A 329 -1.90 6.24 16.44
C LEU A 329 -0.84 6.92 15.57
N LEU A 330 -1.18 8.08 15.03
CA LEU A 330 -0.27 8.89 14.22
C LEU A 330 0.60 9.78 15.13
N ALA A 331 -0.05 10.53 16.01
CA ALA A 331 0.62 11.39 16.98
C ALA A 331 -0.32 11.75 18.14
N THR A 332 0.23 12.16 19.27
CA THR A 332 -0.53 12.86 20.31
C THR A 332 -0.14 14.33 20.30
N LEU A 333 -1.01 15.18 19.77
CA LEU A 333 -0.77 16.62 19.67
C LEU A 333 -1.20 17.30 20.97
N ALA A 334 -0.50 18.36 21.36
CA ALA A 334 -0.86 19.16 22.53
C ALA A 334 -1.37 20.53 22.09
N LEU A 335 -2.68 20.77 22.23
CA LEU A 335 -3.25 22.09 22.04
C LEU A 335 -3.09 22.89 23.33
N ARG A 336 -2.28 23.94 23.30
CA ARG A 336 -2.06 24.83 24.45
C ARG A 336 -3.02 26.02 24.37
N PHE A 337 -3.63 26.41 25.48
CA PHE A 337 -4.46 27.62 25.51
C PHE A 337 -3.62 28.82 26.01
N PRO A 338 -3.89 30.06 25.56
CA PRO A 338 -3.18 31.24 26.06
C PRO A 338 -3.47 31.50 27.53
N GLY A 339 -4.71 31.21 27.95
CA GLY A 339 -5.19 31.28 29.33
C GLY A 339 -5.64 29.91 29.85
N ARG A 340 -6.14 29.89 31.08
CA ARG A 340 -6.76 28.68 31.65
C ARG A 340 -8.16 28.51 31.06
N ALA A 341 -8.35 27.50 30.21
CA ALA A 341 -9.67 27.09 29.76
C ALA A 341 -10.45 26.45 30.91
N ALA A 342 -11.73 26.80 31.02
CA ALA A 342 -12.64 26.18 31.97
C ALA A 342 -12.84 24.70 31.60
N GLU A 343 -12.91 23.84 32.61
CA GLU A 343 -13.33 22.46 32.44
C GLU A 343 -14.74 22.41 31.81
N GLY A 344 -14.95 21.49 30.87
CA GLY A 344 -16.22 21.36 30.14
C GLY A 344 -16.46 22.47 29.10
N ALA A 345 -15.55 23.44 28.93
CA ALA A 345 -15.66 24.41 27.84
C ALA A 345 -15.68 23.70 26.49
N ARG A 346 -16.58 24.10 25.61
CA ARG A 346 -16.70 23.54 24.26
C ARG A 346 -15.46 23.87 23.45
N LEU A 347 -14.90 22.82 22.84
CA LEU A 347 -13.71 22.85 22.01
C LEU A 347 -14.12 22.45 20.59
N SER A 348 -13.69 23.26 19.64
CA SER A 348 -13.78 22.97 18.21
C SER A 348 -12.41 22.63 17.66
N LEU A 349 -12.38 21.73 16.67
CA LEU A 349 -11.15 21.36 15.95
C LEU A 349 -11.29 21.68 14.48
N GLU A 350 -10.22 22.20 13.89
CA GLU A 350 -10.07 22.38 12.46
C GLU A 350 -8.89 21.53 11.99
N ALA A 351 -9.15 20.62 11.06
CA ALA A 351 -8.14 19.82 10.40
C ALA A 351 -7.98 20.28 8.95
N THR A 352 -6.74 20.51 8.55
CA THR A 352 -6.36 20.78 7.15
C THR A 352 -5.36 19.74 6.72
N LEU A 353 -5.57 19.14 5.55
CA LEU A 353 -4.65 18.18 4.95
C LEU A 353 -4.33 18.64 3.53
N ASP A 354 -3.05 18.85 3.24
CA ASP A 354 -2.60 19.30 1.92
C ASP A 354 -2.21 18.13 1.00
N GLU A 355 -1.90 18.45 -0.25
CA GLU A 355 -1.48 17.48 -1.29
C GLU A 355 -0.14 16.79 -0.98
N ASN A 356 0.65 17.35 -0.06
CA ASN A 356 1.91 16.77 0.42
C ASN A 356 1.69 15.90 1.67
N LYS A 357 0.42 15.66 2.02
CA LYS A 357 -0.04 14.86 3.16
C LYS A 357 0.49 15.41 4.49
N LEU A 358 0.55 16.75 4.58
CA LEU A 358 0.80 17.47 5.82
C LEU A 358 -0.55 17.78 6.48
N LEU A 359 -0.80 17.15 7.62
CA LEU A 359 -1.93 17.44 8.48
C LEU A 359 -1.58 18.61 9.39
N GLU A 360 -2.33 19.69 9.33
CA GLU A 360 -2.33 20.77 10.33
C GLU A 360 -3.65 20.73 11.11
N LEU A 361 -3.54 20.50 12.42
CA LEU A 361 -4.66 20.51 13.36
C LEU A 361 -4.63 21.79 14.19
N ARG A 362 -5.74 22.52 14.17
CA ARG A 362 -5.99 23.72 14.96
C ARG A 362 -7.14 23.47 15.92
N GLY A 363 -7.11 24.12 17.07
CA GLY A 363 -8.28 24.14 17.96
C GLY A 363 -8.54 25.50 18.56
N PHE A 364 -9.82 25.74 18.85
CA PHE A 364 -10.32 26.99 19.40
C PHE A 364 -11.52 26.72 20.31
N LEU A 365 -11.74 27.60 21.28
CA LEU A 365 -12.90 27.51 22.17
C LEU A 365 -14.08 28.20 21.49
N ASP A 366 -15.28 27.64 21.60
CA ASP A 366 -16.45 28.19 20.87
C ASP A 366 -16.78 29.64 21.27
N ARG A 367 -16.48 30.01 22.51
CA ARG A 367 -16.72 31.35 23.06
C ARG A 367 -15.61 32.35 22.74
N ASP A 368 -14.48 31.87 22.22
CA ASP A 368 -13.36 32.69 21.77
C ASP A 368 -12.72 32.02 20.55
N PRO A 369 -13.20 32.34 19.34
CA PRO A 369 -12.79 31.66 18.11
C PRO A 369 -11.41 32.08 17.62
N SER A 370 -10.66 32.89 18.37
CA SER A 370 -9.27 33.18 18.00
C SER A 370 -8.46 31.87 18.00
N VAL A 371 -7.77 31.59 16.90
CA VAL A 371 -7.06 30.32 16.70
C VAL A 371 -5.86 30.30 17.63
N PHE A 372 -5.85 29.39 18.60
CA PHE A 372 -4.87 29.46 19.68
C PHE A 372 -3.61 28.65 19.43
N VAL A 373 -3.68 27.51 18.75
CA VAL A 373 -2.52 26.65 18.47
C VAL A 373 -2.75 25.83 17.20
N ALA A 374 -1.70 25.72 16.39
CA ALA A 374 -1.59 24.78 15.27
C ALA A 374 -0.51 23.75 15.59
N ALA A 375 -0.79 22.48 15.34
CA ALA A 375 0.19 21.41 15.35
C ALA A 375 0.22 20.75 13.97
N ARG A 376 1.42 20.41 13.49
CA ARG A 376 1.64 19.85 12.16
C ARG A 376 2.19 18.43 12.26
N LEU A 377 1.72 17.56 11.39
CA LEU A 377 2.10 16.16 11.31
C LEU A 377 2.20 15.73 9.85
N ARG A 378 3.31 15.08 9.48
CA ARG A 378 3.48 14.47 8.15
C ARG A 378 3.02 13.01 8.22
N LEU A 379 2.15 12.59 7.30
CA LEU A 379 1.50 11.28 7.37
C LEU A 379 2.28 10.16 6.67
N ASP A 380 3.25 10.49 5.83
CA ASP A 380 3.96 9.53 4.96
C ASP A 380 5.27 8.99 5.54
N GLU A 381 5.54 9.21 6.81
CA GLU A 381 6.64 8.52 7.49
C GLU A 381 6.09 7.26 8.19
N PRO A 382 6.67 6.06 7.95
CA PRO A 382 6.40 4.93 8.82
C PRO A 382 6.70 5.38 10.25
N ALA A 383 5.84 5.00 11.20
CA ALA A 383 6.04 5.37 12.59
C ALA A 383 7.43 4.87 13.00
N ALA A 384 8.35 5.79 13.31
CA ALA A 384 9.60 5.43 13.94
C ALA A 384 9.26 4.79 15.29
N GLY A 385 9.28 3.45 15.33
CA GLY A 385 8.98 2.66 16.53
C GLY A 385 7.54 2.17 16.61
N ALA A 386 7.22 1.10 15.87
CA ALA A 386 6.49 0.03 16.53
C ALA A 386 7.46 -0.62 17.53
N PRO A 387 7.16 -0.70 18.83
CA PRO A 387 8.00 -1.47 19.74
C PRO A 387 8.03 -2.90 19.20
N ALA A 388 9.25 -3.43 18.99
CA ALA A 388 9.42 -4.86 18.85
C ALA A 388 8.67 -5.53 20.01
N ALA A 389 7.88 -6.57 19.70
CA ALA A 389 7.29 -7.42 20.73
C ALA A 389 8.39 -7.73 21.77
N PRO A 390 8.10 -7.67 23.08
CA PRO A 390 9.08 -8.01 24.09
C PRO A 390 9.63 -9.39 23.73
N ARG A 391 10.94 -9.46 23.51
CA ARG A 391 11.63 -10.75 23.54
C ARG A 391 11.44 -11.25 24.95
N GLU A 392 10.69 -12.34 25.09
CA GLU A 392 10.77 -13.15 26.30
C GLU A 392 12.20 -13.69 26.34
N ASP A 393 13.04 -13.02 27.12
CA ASP A 393 14.35 -13.54 27.50
C ASP A 393 14.09 -14.76 28.41
N GLY A 394 14.30 -15.94 27.85
CA GLY A 394 14.46 -17.20 28.56
C GLY A 394 15.91 -17.63 28.56
#